data_AF-A0A920NPB8-F1
#
_entry.id   AF-A0A920NPB8-F1
#
_cell.length_a   1.000
_cell.length_b   1.000
_cell.length_c   1.000
_cell.angle_alpha   90.00
_cell.angle_beta   90.00
_cell.angle_gamma   90.00
#
_symmetry.space_group_name_H-M   'P 1'
#
loop_
_entity.id
_entity.type
_entity.pdbx_description
1 polymer ?
#
loop_
_entity_poly.entity_id
_entity_poly.type
_entity_poly.pdbx_seq_one_letter_code
_entity_poly.pdbx_strand_id
1 'polypeptide(L)' 'MDPLTYSVTKHAVVSLAEWLKITYGKMGIGVSCLCPQAVRTAMTAEGAGVAGIDGIIEPKGSS' A
#
# COMPACT_ATOMS: atom_id res chain seq x y z
N MET A 1 -3.57 -15.58 -1.10
CA MET A 1 -3.08 -14.81 -2.27
C MET A 1 -1.60 -15.08 -2.35
N ASP A 2 -1.06 -15.47 -3.50
CA ASP A 2 0.39 -15.70 -3.57
C ASP A 2 1.16 -14.36 -3.42
N PRO A 3 2.37 -14.36 -2.80
CA PRO A 3 3.14 -13.15 -2.54
C PRO A 3 3.50 -12.36 -3.81
N LEU A 4 3.63 -13.05 -4.95
CA LEU A 4 3.97 -12.43 -6.23
C LEU A 4 2.80 -11.59 -6.74
N THR A 5 1.58 -12.14 -6.74
CA THR A 5 0.37 -11.42 -7.17
C THR A 5 0.10 -10.23 -6.24
N TYR A 6 0.32 -10.35 -4.93
CA TYR A 6 0.18 -9.21 -4.01
C TYR A 6 1.19 -8.10 -4.32
N SER A 7 2.46 -8.43 -4.56
CA SER A 7 3.50 -7.45 -4.90
C SER A 7 3.23 -6.76 -6.24
N VAL A 8 2.79 -7.51 -7.26
CA VAL A 8 2.40 -6.97 -8.57
C VAL A 8 1.24 -6.01 -8.42
N THR A 9 0.19 -6.39 -7.68
CA THR A 9 -0.97 -5.51 -7.46
C THR A 9 -0.57 -4.25 -6.67
N LYS A 10 0.33 -4.34 -5.68
CA LYS A 10 0.84 -3.16 -4.95
C LYS A 10 1.56 -2.16 -5.86
N HIS A 11 2.43 -2.64 -6.75
CA HIS A 11 3.12 -1.77 -7.71
C HIS A 11 2.16 -1.19 -8.77
N ALA A 12 1.21 -2.00 -9.26
CA ALA A 12 0.21 -1.55 -10.22
C ALA A 12 -0.63 -0.38 -9.71
N VAL A 13 -0.97 -0.37 -8.41
CA VAL A 13 -1.70 0.74 -7.78
C VAL A 13 -0.91 2.05 -7.81
N VAL A 14 0.41 2.00 -7.59
CA VAL A 14 1.26 3.20 -7.65
C VAL A 14 1.32 3.75 -9.08
N SER A 15 1.60 2.88 -10.07
CA SER A 15 1.64 3.30 -11.48
C SER A 15 0.29 3.83 -11.98
N LEU A 16 -0.82 3.25 -11.51
CA LEU A 16 -2.17 3.74 -11.82
C LEU A 16 -2.41 5.13 -11.22
N ALA A 17 -2.01 5.36 -9.96
CA ALA A 17 -2.14 6.65 -9.30
C ALA A 17 -1.33 7.74 -10.02
N GLU A 18 -0.12 7.41 -10.47
CA GLU A 18 0.72 8.32 -11.27
C GLU A 18 0.07 8.65 -12.62
N TRP A 19 -0.44 7.65 -13.32
CA TRP A 19 -1.14 7.87 -14.59
C TRP A 19 -2.37 8.77 -14.42
N LEU A 20 -3.16 8.57 -13.35
CA LEU A 20 -4.30 9.42 -13.05
C LEU A 20 -3.87 10.86 -12.73
N LYS A 21 -2.78 11.03 -11.97
CA LYS A 21 -2.20 12.35 -11.66
C LYS A 21 -1.76 13.08 -12.93
N ILE A 22 -1.12 12.38 -13.88
CA ILE A 22 -0.68 12.96 -15.15
C ILE A 22 -1.88 13.34 -16.02
N THR A 23 -2.84 12.42 -16.15
CA THR A 23 -3.99 12.55 -17.05
C THR A 23 -4.96 13.63 -16.57
N TYR A 24 -5.25 13.65 -15.27
CA TYR A 24 -6.28 14.52 -14.69
C TYR A 24 -5.73 15.68 -13.85
N GLY A 25 -4.42 15.73 -13.61
CA GLY A 25 -3.80 16.79 -12.81
C GLY A 25 -3.99 18.19 -13.41
N LYS A 26 -3.99 18.30 -14.75
CA LYS A 26 -4.26 19.57 -15.44
C LYS A 26 -5.71 20.04 -15.33
N MET A 27 -6.64 19.15 -14.97
CA MET A 27 -8.05 19.46 -14.70
C MET A 27 -8.31 19.77 -13.22
N GLY A 28 -7.26 19.92 -12.41
CA GLY A 28 -7.36 20.21 -10.98
C GLY A 28 -7.64 19.00 -10.09
N ILE A 29 -7.60 17.77 -10.62
CA ILE A 29 -7.84 16.56 -9.82
C ILE A 29 -6.55 16.14 -9.10
N GLY A 30 -6.60 16.16 -7.77
CA GLY A 30 -5.54 15.64 -6.91
C GLY A 30 -5.67 14.14 -6.69
N VAL A 31 -4.61 13.39 -7.00
CA VAL A 31 -4.51 11.95 -6.71
C VAL A 31 -3.39 11.74 -5.70
N SER A 32 -3.65 10.93 -4.68
CA SER A 32 -2.66 10.51 -3.68
C SER A 32 -2.82 9.02 -3.40
N CYS A 33 -1.71 8.31 -3.20
CA CYS A 33 -1.71 6.95 -2.68
C CYS A 33 -0.90 6.92 -1.39
N LEU A 34 -1.42 6.28 -0.35
CA LEU A 34 -0.70 6.04 0.89
C LEU A 34 -0.18 4.60 0.85
N CYS A 35 1.13 4.42 0.98
CA CYS A 35 1.78 3.13 1.17
C CYS A 35 2.08 2.96 2.66
N PRO A 36 1.17 2.35 3.45
CA PRO A 36 1.38 2.20 4.88
C PRO A 36 2.52 1.22 5.19
N GLN A 37 3.25 1.49 6.26
CA GLN A 37 4.15 0.53 6.91
C GLN A 37 3.35 -0.70 7.40
N ALA A 38 4.00 -1.86 7.55
CA ALA A 38 3.30 -3.05 8.05
C ALA A 38 2.69 -2.79 9.42
N VAL A 39 1.39 -3.05 9.55
CA VAL A 39 0.65 -3.01 10.80
C VAL A 39 0.21 -4.43 11.13
N ARG A 40 0.29 -4.83 12.41
CA ARG A 40 -0.17 -6.15 12.86
C ARG A 40 -1.66 -6.29 12.60
N THR A 41 -2.00 -6.99 11.52
CA THR A 41 -3.36 -7.28 11.08
C THR A 41 -3.45 -8.73 10.61
N ALA A 42 -4.66 -9.25 10.39
CA ALA A 42 -4.84 -10.56 9.78
C ALA A 42 -4.15 -10.66 8.40
N MET A 43 -3.96 -9.54 7.69
CA MET A 43 -3.27 -9.49 6.38
C MET A 43 -1.76 -9.73 6.49
N THR A 44 -1.13 -9.42 7.63
CA THR A 44 0.31 -9.65 7.87
C THR A 44 0.61 -11.00 8.52
N ALA A 45 -0.42 -11.80 8.84
CA ALA A 45 -0.30 -13.05 9.59
C ALA A 45 0.51 -14.14 8.84
N GLU A 46 0.48 -14.13 7.50
CA GLU A 46 1.24 -15.04 6.65
C GLU A 46 2.57 -14.43 6.15
N GLY A 47 2.93 -13.24 6.64
CA GLY A 47 4.16 -12.53 6.28
C GLY A 47 3.91 -11.07 5.91
N ALA A 48 4.71 -10.16 6.47
CA ALA A 48 4.59 -8.71 6.21
C ALA A 48 5.27 -8.25 4.89
N GLY A 49 5.99 -9.14 4.20
CA GLY A 49 6.74 -8.82 2.98
C GLY A 49 7.66 -7.61 3.16
N VAL A 50 7.80 -6.78 2.11
CA VAL A 50 8.58 -5.53 2.15
C VAL A 50 8.03 -4.54 3.18
N ALA A 51 6.73 -4.58 3.51
CA ALA A 51 6.17 -3.68 4.49
C ALA A 51 6.71 -3.93 5.92
N GLY A 52 7.26 -5.11 6.19
CA GLY A 52 7.82 -5.50 7.49
C GLY A 52 9.32 -5.21 7.67
N ILE A 53 10.02 -4.71 6.64
CA ILE A 53 11.46 -4.42 6.73
C ILE A 53 11.78 -3.31 7.74
N ASP A 54 10.88 -2.34 7.90
CA ASP A 54 10.95 -1.26 8.89
C ASP A 54 10.25 -1.61 10.22
N GLY A 55 9.92 -2.89 10.43
CA GLY A 55 9.20 -3.36 11.62
C GLY A 55 7.69 -3.23 11.51
N ILE A 56 6.99 -4.07 12.28
CA ILE A 56 5.52 -4.11 12.33
C ILE A 56 5.04 -3.14 13.40
N ILE A 57 4.22 -2.16 13.00
CA ILE A 57 3.53 -1.24 13.91
C ILE A 57 2.39 -2.00 14.59
N GLU A 58 2.32 -1.90 15.92
CA GLU A 58 1.15 -2.36 16.67
C GLU A 58 -0.02 -1.36 16.51
N PRO A 59 -1.24 -1.83 16.20
CA PRO A 59 -2.39 -0.95 16.06
C PRO A 59 -2.73 -0.30 17.41
N LYS A 60 -2.74 1.03 17.48
CA LYS A 60 -3.11 1.76 18.70
C LYS A 60 -4.63 1.78 18.85
N GLY A 61 -5.17 0.73 19.48
CA GLY A 61 -6.60 0.61 19.79
C GLY A 61 -7.08 -0.82 20.04
N SER A 62 -6.70 -1.40 21.18
CA SER A 62 -7.55 -2.35 21.91
C SER A 62 -7.02 -2.44 23.34
N SER A 63 -7.83 -1.94 24.28
CA SER A 63 -7.79 -2.29 25.70
C SER A 63 -7.58 -3.78 25.94
#